data_AF-A0A0K1E7S2-F1
#
_entry.id   AF-A0A0K1E7S2-F1
#
_cell.length_a   1.000
_cell.length_b   1.000
_cell.length_c   1.000
_cell.angle_alpha   90.00
_cell.angle_beta   90.00
_cell.angle_gamma   90.00
#
_symmetry.space_group_name_H-M   'P 1'
#
loop_
_entity.id
_entity.type
_entity.pdbx_description
1 polymer ?
#
loop_
_entity_poly.entity_id
_entity_poly.type
_entity_poly.pdbx_seq_one_letter_code
_entity_poly.pdbx_strand_id
1 'polypeptide(L)'
;MGRTFIAPRDAIELRLSRLWGERRGLQRVDVRAPLADLGGGLEEASRLRAEVLAQFGVALSPPAELLGVSIEALGIAVRARSERPSWVPLVTFQPAGRRPPLFFVPGGDGNVFNFQALAHHLGPEQPFHGLQARGMYGELPPHESVEAMASDYLDEVLAARAEGPYLLAGHCFGAIVAFEMALELQRRGEQVALVAALDALAPAPFAQMDTAFLEDEVSFYEFIASGFRHWFDKGISVRAQDFAALPQERHLDHFMEQAKRFGAFPPDTGGVRMVEMLRLFRLCTGMRYEPKEMYRGTFAFFHAMESDFCSSPTGGWEQLVSGRFVARAVPGHHVSMVTEPHVEALAAQLGACIAEVTGSAALAGAQIEEVSSGV
;
A
#
# COMPACT_ATOMS: atom_id res chain seq x y z
N MET A 1 16.63 -8.89 27.82
CA MET A 1 15.36 -8.78 27.07
C MET A 1 15.71 -8.66 25.60
N GLY A 2 15.11 -9.46 24.73
CA GLY A 2 15.27 -9.28 23.27
C GLY A 2 14.64 -7.97 22.83
N ARG A 3 15.22 -7.30 21.83
CA ARG A 3 14.64 -6.09 21.23
C ARG A 3 13.39 -6.47 20.45
N THR A 4 12.29 -5.74 20.67
CA THR A 4 11.07 -5.88 19.86
C THR A 4 11.35 -5.40 18.44
N PHE A 5 11.06 -6.23 17.44
CA PHE A 5 11.17 -5.88 16.03
C PHE A 5 10.26 -4.71 15.65
N ILE A 6 10.81 -3.73 14.91
CA ILE A 6 10.08 -2.60 14.33
C ILE A 6 10.25 -2.63 12.81
N ALA A 7 9.14 -2.85 12.10
CA ALA A 7 9.10 -2.73 10.64
C ALA A 7 9.24 -1.26 10.19
N PRO A 8 9.53 -1.00 8.91
CA PRO A 8 9.47 0.35 8.35
C PRO A 8 8.09 1.00 8.50
N ARG A 9 8.06 2.27 8.94
CA ARG A 9 6.82 2.99 9.24
C ARG A 9 6.48 4.09 8.23
N ASP A 10 7.43 4.45 7.37
CA ASP A 10 7.22 5.39 6.27
C ASP A 10 7.99 5.01 4.98
N ALA A 11 7.80 5.80 3.92
CA ALA A 11 8.41 5.54 2.60
C ALA A 11 9.94 5.60 2.65
N ILE A 12 10.49 6.49 3.49
CA ILE A 12 11.93 6.70 3.63
C ILE A 12 12.54 5.51 4.36
N GLU A 13 12.02 5.12 5.53
CA GLU A 13 12.47 3.93 6.25
C GLU A 13 12.36 2.67 5.41
N LEU A 14 11.29 2.52 4.62
CA LEU A 14 11.09 1.36 3.76
C LEU A 14 12.11 1.32 2.62
N ARG A 15 12.40 2.46 2.00
CA ARG A 15 13.38 2.57 0.90
C ARG A 15 14.81 2.36 1.40
N LEU A 16 15.17 2.98 2.52
CA LEU A 16 16.45 2.74 3.21
C LEU A 16 16.63 1.26 3.60
N SER A 17 15.57 0.63 4.14
CA SER A 17 15.60 -0.79 4.51
C SER A 17 15.81 -1.72 3.31
N ARG A 18 15.20 -1.41 2.15
CA ARG A 18 15.44 -2.18 0.90
C ARG A 18 16.86 -2.05 0.40
N LEU A 19 17.36 -0.82 0.29
CA LEU A 19 18.72 -0.53 -0.17
C LEU A 19 19.78 -1.25 0.68
N TRP A 20 19.48 -1.45 1.97
CA TRP A 20 20.28 -2.28 2.87
C TRP A 20 20.09 -3.78 2.64
N GLY A 21 18.84 -4.25 2.59
CA GLY A 21 18.50 -5.68 2.59
C GLY A 21 18.66 -6.43 1.27
N GLU A 22 18.53 -5.74 0.12
CA GLU A 22 18.42 -6.34 -1.23
C GLU A 22 19.51 -7.36 -1.55
N ARG A 23 20.79 -6.98 -1.42
CA ARG A 23 21.92 -7.88 -1.75
C ARG A 23 22.13 -9.02 -0.77
N ARG A 24 21.52 -8.93 0.41
CA ARG A 24 21.65 -9.93 1.49
C ARG A 24 20.48 -10.90 1.51
N GLY A 25 19.44 -10.69 0.70
CA GLY A 25 18.20 -11.46 0.79
C GLY A 25 17.46 -11.26 2.11
N LEU A 26 17.70 -10.14 2.81
CA LEU A 26 17.02 -9.84 4.08
C LEU A 26 15.56 -9.46 3.79
N GLN A 27 14.65 -10.36 4.13
CA GLN A 27 13.22 -10.16 3.92
C GLN A 27 12.58 -9.22 4.95
N ARG A 28 13.18 -9.10 6.14
CA ARG A 28 12.76 -8.19 7.22
C ARG A 28 13.98 -7.49 7.80
N VAL A 29 13.86 -6.19 8.05
CA VAL A 29 14.89 -5.31 8.63
C VAL A 29 14.27 -4.60 9.83
N ASP A 30 14.86 -4.75 11.03
CA ASP A 30 14.49 -3.94 12.20
C ASP A 30 15.03 -2.52 11.99
N VAL A 31 14.15 -1.53 11.80
CA VAL A 31 14.61 -0.17 11.50
C VAL A 31 15.42 0.47 12.63
N ARG A 32 15.32 -0.07 13.85
CA ARG A 32 16.10 0.40 14.99
C ARG A 32 17.46 -0.28 15.10
N ALA A 33 17.73 -1.36 14.37
CA ALA A 33 18.99 -2.09 14.50
C ALA A 33 20.13 -1.25 13.90
N PRO A 34 21.33 -1.24 14.54
CA PRO A 34 22.54 -0.75 13.90
C PRO A 34 22.76 -1.47 12.57
N LEU A 35 23.21 -0.73 11.55
CA LEU A 35 23.45 -1.30 10.22
C LEU A 35 24.47 -2.46 10.25
N ALA A 36 25.48 -2.39 11.12
CA ALA A 36 26.42 -3.49 11.36
C ALA A 36 25.74 -4.78 11.84
N ASP A 37 24.76 -4.68 12.74
CA ASP A 37 24.03 -5.82 13.31
C ASP A 37 23.12 -6.49 12.27
N LEU A 38 22.75 -5.75 11.22
CA LEU A 38 22.03 -6.23 10.04
C LEU A 38 22.96 -6.87 8.99
N GLY A 39 24.24 -7.11 9.30
CA GLY A 39 25.16 -7.91 8.50
C GLY A 39 25.64 -7.26 7.18
N GLY A 40 25.47 -5.95 7.01
CA GLY A 40 26.07 -5.20 5.89
C GLY A 40 27.42 -4.56 6.26
N GLY A 41 28.16 -4.10 5.26
CA GLY A 41 29.48 -3.50 5.40
C GLY A 41 29.64 -2.14 4.73
N LEU A 42 30.89 -1.73 4.52
CA LEU A 42 31.22 -0.42 3.94
C LEU A 42 30.69 -0.25 2.50
N GLU A 43 30.52 -1.34 1.75
CA GLU A 43 29.99 -1.31 0.39
C GLU A 43 28.49 -0.98 0.39
N GLU A 44 27.69 -1.66 1.22
CA GLU A 44 26.28 -1.36 1.43
C GLU A 44 26.08 0.07 1.96
N ALA A 45 26.89 0.50 2.93
CA ALA A 45 26.83 1.87 3.47
C ALA A 45 27.22 2.93 2.43
N SER A 46 28.16 2.63 1.53
CA SER A 46 28.52 3.52 0.42
C SER A 46 27.38 3.64 -0.61
N ARG A 47 26.72 2.53 -0.95
CA ARG A 47 25.55 2.52 -1.83
C ARG A 47 24.37 3.29 -1.22
N LEU A 48 24.03 3.01 0.03
CA LEU A 48 22.96 3.69 0.76
C LEU A 48 23.19 5.21 0.77
N ARG A 49 24.42 5.65 1.03
CA ARG A 49 24.82 7.06 0.99
C ARG A 49 24.69 7.69 -0.40
N ALA A 50 25.14 7.00 -1.45
CA ALA A 50 25.03 7.50 -2.82
C ALA A 50 23.56 7.66 -3.23
N GLU A 51 22.74 6.68 -2.90
CA GLU A 51 21.31 6.68 -3.23
C GLU A 51 20.54 7.76 -2.46
N VAL A 52 20.83 7.95 -1.17
CA VAL A 52 20.19 9.00 -0.37
C VAL A 52 20.54 10.40 -0.87
N LEU A 53 21.77 10.61 -1.32
CA LEU A 53 22.18 11.85 -1.99
C LEU A 53 21.43 12.05 -3.31
N ALA A 54 21.32 11.01 -4.15
CA ALA A 54 20.65 11.08 -5.45
C ALA A 54 19.13 11.32 -5.33
N GLN A 55 18.47 10.65 -4.37
CA GLN A 55 17.01 10.65 -4.21
C GLN A 55 16.47 11.76 -3.31
N PHE A 56 17.20 12.19 -2.28
CA PHE A 56 16.75 13.19 -1.31
C PHE A 56 17.61 14.46 -1.28
N GLY A 57 18.74 14.49 -1.99
CA GLY A 57 19.71 15.59 -1.90
C GLY A 57 20.53 15.59 -0.61
N VAL A 58 20.34 14.60 0.27
CA VAL A 58 20.88 14.62 1.63
C VAL A 58 22.26 13.93 1.67
N ALA A 59 23.29 14.68 2.04
CA ALA A 59 24.61 14.11 2.31
C ALA A 59 24.62 13.37 3.65
N LEU A 60 24.90 12.07 3.63
CA LEU A 60 25.15 11.27 4.84
C LEU A 60 26.63 11.24 5.23
N SER A 61 26.89 10.92 6.52
CA SER A 61 28.22 10.68 7.08
C SER A 61 29.03 9.62 6.31
N PRO A 62 30.36 9.57 6.47
CA PRO A 62 31.21 8.54 5.88
C PRO A 62 30.72 7.10 6.17
N PRO A 63 30.88 6.15 5.23
CA PRO A 63 30.32 4.80 5.34
C PRO A 63 30.66 4.04 6.64
N ALA A 64 31.84 4.27 7.21
CA ALA A 64 32.27 3.63 8.46
C ALA A 64 31.45 4.11 9.69
N GLU A 65 31.05 5.38 9.71
CA GLU A 65 30.20 5.93 10.78
C GLU A 65 28.76 5.39 10.66
N LEU A 66 28.26 5.23 9.43
CA LEU A 66 26.90 4.74 9.16
C LEU A 66 26.65 3.33 9.72
N LEU A 67 27.69 2.50 9.83
CA LEU A 67 27.58 1.13 10.39
C LEU A 67 27.05 1.09 11.82
N GLY A 68 27.31 2.14 12.63
CA GLY A 68 26.79 2.28 13.99
C GLY A 68 25.41 2.94 14.08
N VAL A 69 24.87 3.42 12.96
CA VAL A 69 23.58 4.14 12.88
C VAL A 69 22.45 3.15 12.54
N SER A 70 21.20 3.51 12.83
CA SER A 70 20.01 2.72 12.47
C SER A 70 19.23 3.34 11.30
N ILE A 71 18.37 2.56 10.64
CA ILE A 71 17.48 3.07 9.58
C ILE A 71 16.54 4.17 10.11
N GLU A 72 16.04 4.04 11.35
CA GLU A 72 15.23 5.07 12.04
C GLU A 72 16.00 6.40 12.15
N ALA A 73 17.27 6.35 12.60
CA ALA A 73 18.12 7.54 12.73
C ALA A 73 18.47 8.16 11.37
N LEU A 74 18.70 7.34 10.34
CA LEU A 74 18.88 7.84 8.96
C LEU A 74 17.60 8.45 8.41
N GLY A 75 16.43 7.85 8.66
CA GLY A 75 15.13 8.38 8.27
C GLY A 75 14.86 9.76 8.85
N ILE A 76 15.08 9.93 10.17
CA ILE A 76 15.00 11.24 10.86
C ILE A 76 15.93 12.24 10.18
N ALA A 77 17.18 11.85 9.93
CA ALA A 77 18.17 12.72 9.34
C ALA A 77 17.92 13.03 7.85
N VAL A 78 17.14 12.21 7.13
CA VAL A 78 16.70 12.50 5.76
C VAL A 78 15.51 13.45 5.77
N ARG A 79 14.46 13.17 6.56
CA ARG A 79 13.27 14.03 6.69
C ARG A 79 13.61 15.44 7.15
N ALA A 80 14.56 15.59 8.08
CA ALA A 80 14.99 16.90 8.58
C ALA A 80 15.86 17.73 7.62
N ARG A 81 16.33 17.16 6.49
CA ARG A 81 17.31 17.80 5.59
C ARG A 81 16.95 17.74 4.10
N SER A 82 15.94 16.97 3.71
CA SER A 82 15.46 16.90 2.33
C SER A 82 14.65 18.14 1.99
N GLU A 83 15.01 18.83 0.91
CA GLU A 83 14.16 19.87 0.29
C GLU A 83 13.13 19.26 -0.68
N ARG A 84 13.23 17.96 -0.96
CA ARG A 84 12.27 17.22 -1.79
C ARG A 84 11.10 16.72 -0.95
N PRO A 85 9.85 16.71 -1.48
CA PRO A 85 8.69 16.14 -0.81
C PRO A 85 8.92 14.71 -0.32
N SER A 86 8.31 14.40 0.82
CA SER A 86 8.25 13.06 1.42
C SER A 86 7.30 12.14 0.64
N TRP A 87 6.31 12.72 -0.06
CA TRP A 87 5.41 11.97 -0.94
C TRP A 87 6.13 11.41 -2.16
N VAL A 88 5.99 10.10 -2.37
CA VAL A 88 6.45 9.40 -3.57
C VAL A 88 5.25 8.61 -4.11
N PRO A 89 4.68 8.96 -5.28
CA PRO A 89 3.44 8.34 -5.75
C PRO A 89 3.59 6.84 -5.99
N LEU A 90 4.66 6.40 -6.67
CA LEU A 90 4.92 4.97 -6.90
C LEU A 90 6.01 4.44 -5.95
N VAL A 91 5.61 3.61 -4.98
CA VAL A 91 6.50 3.08 -3.94
C VAL A 91 6.89 1.63 -4.22
N THR A 92 8.20 1.37 -4.22
CA THR A 92 8.82 0.03 -4.21
C THR A 92 8.05 -0.96 -5.08
N PHE A 93 7.50 -2.07 -4.58
CA PHE A 93 7.80 -2.83 -3.35
C PHE A 93 8.74 -4.01 -3.62
N GLN A 94 8.54 -4.68 -4.75
CA GLN A 94 9.43 -5.70 -5.31
C GLN A 94 9.64 -5.33 -6.78
N PRO A 95 10.85 -4.90 -7.17
CA PRO A 95 11.10 -4.43 -8.55
C PRO A 95 11.43 -5.57 -9.53
N ALA A 96 11.70 -6.77 -9.02
CA ALA A 96 12.14 -7.92 -9.81
C ALA A 96 11.04 -8.98 -9.93
N GLY A 97 11.20 -9.84 -10.93
CA GLY A 97 10.29 -10.94 -11.25
C GLY A 97 9.94 -10.98 -12.74
N ARG A 98 9.43 -12.11 -13.22
CA ARG A 98 9.07 -12.30 -14.64
C ARG A 98 7.57 -12.13 -14.92
N ARG A 99 6.72 -12.05 -13.89
CA ARG A 99 5.28 -11.81 -14.07
C ARG A 99 5.00 -10.35 -14.40
N PRO A 100 3.87 -10.04 -15.06
CA PRO A 100 3.33 -8.68 -15.12
C PRO A 100 3.33 -8.00 -13.73
N PRO A 101 3.85 -6.76 -13.59
CA PRO A 101 3.78 -6.06 -12.32
C PRO A 101 2.35 -5.83 -11.83
N LEU A 102 2.16 -5.98 -10.51
CA LEU A 102 0.92 -5.65 -9.81
C LEU A 102 1.01 -4.24 -9.23
N PHE A 103 0.11 -3.35 -9.64
CA PHE A 103 0.00 -2.00 -9.10
C PHE A 103 -1.15 -1.95 -8.09
N PHE A 104 -0.85 -1.54 -6.86
CA PHE A 104 -1.74 -1.66 -5.71
C PHE A 104 -2.12 -0.29 -5.14
N VAL A 105 -3.42 -0.01 -5.00
CA VAL A 105 -3.93 1.24 -4.41
C VAL A 105 -4.38 1.02 -2.96
N PRO A 106 -3.90 1.81 -1.97
CA PRO A 106 -4.26 1.70 -0.56
C PRO A 106 -5.69 2.17 -0.28
N GLY A 107 -6.17 1.92 0.94
CA GLY A 107 -7.45 2.42 1.43
C GLY A 107 -7.45 3.92 1.76
N GLY A 108 -8.47 4.36 2.50
CA GLY A 108 -8.65 5.77 2.90
C GLY A 108 -7.56 6.33 3.83
N ASP A 109 -6.72 5.47 4.41
CA ASP A 109 -5.50 5.82 5.14
C ASP A 109 -4.35 6.24 4.21
N GLY A 110 -4.48 5.97 2.91
CA GLY A 110 -3.51 6.35 1.88
C GLY A 110 -2.16 5.63 1.97
N ASN A 111 -2.04 4.66 2.88
CA ASN A 111 -0.76 4.09 3.27
C ASN A 111 -0.49 2.74 2.58
N VAL A 112 0.55 2.72 1.75
CA VAL A 112 0.98 1.51 1.02
C VAL A 112 1.79 0.53 1.87
N PHE A 113 2.35 0.93 3.02
CA PHE A 113 3.29 0.07 3.77
C PHE A 113 2.62 -1.17 4.38
N ASN A 114 1.31 -1.08 4.64
CA ASN A 114 0.46 -2.17 5.14
C ASN A 114 0.50 -3.42 4.22
N PHE A 115 0.86 -3.27 2.94
CA PHE A 115 0.92 -4.35 1.95
C PHE A 115 2.31 -4.96 1.77
N GLN A 116 3.30 -4.62 2.61
CA GLN A 116 4.63 -5.24 2.56
C GLN A 116 4.58 -6.76 2.75
N ALA A 117 3.71 -7.25 3.65
CA ALA A 117 3.53 -8.68 3.88
C ALA A 117 2.85 -9.36 2.67
N LEU A 118 1.85 -8.72 2.05
CA LEU A 118 1.19 -9.23 0.84
C LEU A 118 2.19 -9.37 -0.32
N ALA A 119 2.99 -8.33 -0.58
CA ALA A 119 4.05 -8.40 -1.58
C ALA A 119 5.02 -9.57 -1.28
N HIS A 120 5.45 -9.72 -0.02
CA HIS A 120 6.35 -10.80 0.39
C HIS A 120 5.80 -12.20 0.08
N HIS A 121 4.55 -12.47 0.44
CA HIS A 121 3.92 -13.79 0.23
C HIS A 121 3.54 -14.07 -1.23
N LEU A 122 3.38 -13.06 -2.10
CA LEU A 122 3.23 -13.26 -3.55
C LEU A 122 4.52 -13.79 -4.23
N GLY A 123 5.66 -13.65 -3.54
CA GLY A 123 6.95 -14.22 -3.93
C GLY A 123 7.73 -13.43 -4.99
N PRO A 124 9.05 -13.67 -5.10
CA PRO A 124 10.00 -12.81 -5.82
C PRO A 124 9.84 -12.79 -7.35
N GLU A 125 8.97 -13.62 -7.91
CA GLU A 125 8.62 -13.62 -9.34
C GLU A 125 7.47 -12.67 -9.68
N GLN A 126 6.85 -12.05 -8.68
CA GLN A 126 5.75 -11.10 -8.83
C GLN A 126 6.22 -9.68 -8.49
N PRO A 127 6.56 -8.84 -9.49
CA PRO A 127 6.80 -7.43 -9.23
C PRO A 127 5.51 -6.81 -8.65
N PHE A 128 5.69 -5.97 -7.65
CA PHE A 128 4.60 -5.37 -6.88
C PHE A 128 4.96 -3.92 -6.62
N HIS A 129 4.06 -2.98 -6.88
CA HIS A 129 4.23 -1.54 -6.63
C HIS A 129 3.01 -0.98 -5.90
N GLY A 130 3.20 -0.03 -4.98
CA GLY A 130 2.11 0.64 -4.27
C GLY A 130 1.93 2.08 -4.74
N LEU A 131 0.69 2.52 -4.95
CA LEU A 131 0.31 3.87 -5.37
C LEU A 131 -0.12 4.71 -4.17
N GLN A 132 0.79 5.53 -3.66
CA GLN A 132 0.64 6.26 -2.40
C GLN A 132 -0.19 7.53 -2.53
N ALA A 133 -1.15 7.74 -1.61
CA ALA A 133 -2.07 8.87 -1.66
C ALA A 133 -1.38 10.23 -1.51
N ARG A 134 -1.73 11.18 -2.38
CA ARG A 134 -1.22 12.55 -2.30
C ARG A 134 -1.78 13.27 -1.08
N GLY A 135 -0.97 14.14 -0.47
CA GLY A 135 -1.37 14.99 0.65
C GLY A 135 -1.29 14.36 2.04
N MET A 136 -1.03 13.06 2.16
CA MET A 136 -0.81 12.36 3.44
C MET A 136 0.30 12.93 4.34
N TYR A 137 1.14 13.83 3.84
CA TYR A 137 2.22 14.51 4.56
C TYR A 137 2.00 16.03 4.72
N GLY A 138 0.90 16.59 4.20
CA GLY A 138 0.59 18.03 4.24
C GLY A 138 1.37 18.91 3.26
N GLU A 139 2.35 18.34 2.54
CA GLU A 139 3.21 19.03 1.56
C GLU A 139 2.46 19.42 0.27
N LEU A 140 1.39 18.71 -0.05
CA LEU A 140 0.59 18.86 -1.27
C LEU A 140 -0.91 18.70 -0.93
N PRO A 141 -1.83 19.30 -1.70
CA PRO A 141 -3.25 18.99 -1.54
C PRO A 141 -3.55 17.55 -1.97
N PRO A 142 -4.46 16.84 -1.28
CA PRO A 142 -5.00 15.57 -1.77
C PRO A 142 -5.76 15.76 -3.09
N HIS A 143 -6.07 14.65 -3.77
CA HIS A 143 -6.99 14.68 -4.91
C HIS A 143 -8.44 14.94 -4.44
N GLU A 144 -9.25 15.54 -5.32
CA GLU A 144 -10.64 15.90 -5.01
C GLU A 144 -11.67 15.01 -5.73
N SER A 145 -11.23 14.10 -6.62
CA SER A 145 -12.09 13.08 -7.23
C SER A 145 -11.34 11.76 -7.50
N VAL A 146 -12.10 10.68 -7.70
CA VAL A 146 -11.58 9.35 -8.05
C VAL A 146 -10.87 9.38 -9.40
N GLU A 147 -11.43 10.07 -10.40
CA GLU A 147 -10.85 10.20 -11.74
C GLU A 147 -9.52 10.98 -11.70
N ALA A 148 -9.40 12.00 -10.85
CA ALA A 148 -8.15 12.73 -10.67
C ALA A 148 -7.06 11.84 -10.02
N MET A 149 -7.42 10.98 -9.06
CA MET A 149 -6.48 9.98 -8.52
C MET A 149 -6.08 8.97 -9.61
N ALA A 150 -7.06 8.42 -10.33
CA ALA A 150 -6.83 7.40 -11.35
C ALA A 150 -5.94 7.92 -12.49
N SER A 151 -6.12 9.17 -12.92
CA SER A 151 -5.27 9.81 -13.94
C SER A 151 -3.83 9.95 -13.47
N ASP A 152 -3.59 10.62 -12.32
CA ASP A 152 -2.23 10.83 -11.79
C ASP A 152 -1.52 9.49 -11.49
N TYR A 153 -2.25 8.49 -11.00
CA TYR A 153 -1.69 7.15 -10.77
C TYR A 153 -1.39 6.40 -12.07
N LEU A 154 -2.19 6.59 -13.13
CA LEU A 154 -1.91 5.97 -14.43
C LEU A 154 -0.69 6.57 -15.12
N ASP A 155 -0.42 7.86 -14.96
CA ASP A 155 0.81 8.45 -15.51
C ASP A 155 2.06 7.78 -14.92
N GLU A 156 2.06 7.46 -13.62
CA GLU A 156 3.12 6.71 -12.95
C GLU A 156 3.17 5.22 -13.37
N VAL A 157 2.01 4.58 -13.52
CA VAL A 157 1.91 3.19 -14.01
C VAL A 157 2.47 3.07 -15.44
N LEU A 158 2.12 4.00 -16.32
CA LEU A 158 2.55 4.04 -17.72
C LEU A 158 4.04 4.39 -17.85
N ALA A 159 4.56 5.27 -16.99
CA ALA A 159 5.99 5.55 -16.90
C ALA A 159 6.80 4.33 -16.43
N ALA A 160 6.27 3.54 -15.48
CA ALA A 160 6.88 2.30 -15.02
C ALA A 160 6.72 1.15 -16.03
N ARG A 161 5.62 1.13 -16.80
CA ARG A 161 5.30 0.11 -17.79
C ARG A 161 4.34 0.66 -18.85
N ALA A 162 4.86 0.93 -20.04
CA ALA A 162 4.10 1.56 -21.13
C ALA A 162 3.05 0.66 -21.81
N GLU A 163 3.17 -0.68 -21.71
CA GLU A 163 2.29 -1.64 -22.39
C GLU A 163 1.80 -2.74 -21.46
N GLY A 164 0.54 -3.17 -21.65
CA GLY A 164 -0.10 -4.24 -20.88
C GLY A 164 0.48 -5.65 -21.07
N PRO A 165 -0.16 -6.70 -20.53
CA PRO A 165 -1.37 -6.64 -19.70
C PRO A 165 -1.11 -6.05 -18.31
N TYR A 166 -1.94 -5.11 -17.87
CA TYR A 166 -1.90 -4.52 -16.53
C TYR A 166 -2.56 -5.44 -15.50
N LEU A 167 -1.99 -5.49 -14.29
CA LEU A 167 -2.62 -6.05 -13.10
C LEU A 167 -2.82 -4.91 -12.10
N LEU A 168 -4.07 -4.63 -11.76
CA LEU A 168 -4.45 -3.60 -10.80
C LEU A 168 -5.07 -4.26 -9.57
N ALA A 169 -4.80 -3.72 -8.40
CA ALA A 169 -5.45 -4.10 -7.16
C ALA A 169 -5.73 -2.89 -6.28
N GLY A 170 -6.71 -3.01 -5.40
CA GLY A 170 -6.92 -2.02 -4.35
C GLY A 170 -7.63 -2.59 -3.13
N HIS A 171 -7.37 -2.00 -1.97
CA HIS A 171 -8.03 -2.33 -0.70
C HIS A 171 -8.97 -1.20 -0.29
N CYS A 172 -10.14 -1.54 0.25
CA CYS A 172 -11.14 -0.54 0.67
C CYS A 172 -11.43 0.44 -0.49
N PHE A 173 -11.42 1.75 -0.23
CA PHE A 173 -11.56 2.82 -1.23
C PHE A 173 -10.56 2.71 -2.41
N GLY A 174 -9.36 2.15 -2.20
CA GLY A 174 -8.39 1.94 -3.26
C GLY A 174 -8.90 1.04 -4.39
N ALA A 175 -9.84 0.13 -4.12
CA ALA A 175 -10.48 -0.68 -5.15
C ALA A 175 -11.34 0.16 -6.12
N ILE A 176 -11.96 1.24 -5.63
CA ILE A 176 -12.73 2.20 -6.44
C ILE A 176 -11.81 2.94 -7.41
N VAL A 177 -10.65 3.39 -6.93
CA VAL A 177 -9.64 4.05 -7.78
C VAL A 177 -9.02 3.05 -8.77
N ALA A 178 -8.63 1.86 -8.33
CA ALA A 178 -8.11 0.80 -9.20
C ALA A 178 -9.11 0.37 -10.28
N PHE A 179 -10.41 0.46 -10.00
CA PHE A 179 -11.48 0.24 -10.98
C PHE A 179 -11.57 1.36 -12.02
N GLU A 180 -11.56 2.64 -11.63
CA GLU A 180 -11.53 3.75 -12.61
C GLU A 180 -10.24 3.75 -13.44
N MET A 181 -9.09 3.41 -12.84
CA MET A 181 -7.85 3.17 -13.59
C MET A 181 -8.03 2.10 -14.68
N ALA A 182 -8.77 1.02 -14.37
CA ALA A 182 -9.08 -0.01 -15.34
C ALA A 182 -10.05 0.45 -16.44
N LEU A 183 -11.02 1.32 -16.12
CA LEU A 183 -11.91 1.94 -17.11
C LEU A 183 -11.15 2.90 -18.03
N GLU A 184 -10.25 3.73 -17.49
CA GLU A 184 -9.38 4.61 -18.29
C GLU A 184 -8.48 3.82 -19.25
N LEU A 185 -7.85 2.73 -18.78
CA LEU A 185 -7.10 1.81 -19.65
C LEU A 185 -8.01 1.13 -20.70
N GLN A 186 -9.20 0.66 -20.31
CA GLN A 186 -10.19 0.09 -21.24
C GLN A 186 -10.58 1.08 -22.35
N ARG A 187 -10.77 2.37 -22.03
CA ARG A 187 -11.06 3.44 -22.99
C ARG A 187 -9.88 3.78 -23.91
N ARG A 188 -8.65 3.58 -23.45
CA ARG A 188 -7.42 3.68 -24.26
C ARG A 188 -7.19 2.46 -25.16
N GLY A 189 -7.95 1.38 -24.99
CA GLY A 189 -7.78 0.11 -25.70
C GLY A 189 -6.69 -0.79 -25.10
N GLU A 190 -6.18 -0.46 -23.91
CA GLU A 190 -5.15 -1.20 -23.21
C GLU A 190 -5.70 -2.47 -22.55
N GLN A 191 -4.88 -3.52 -22.50
CA GLN A 191 -5.30 -4.79 -21.89
C GLN A 191 -5.10 -4.75 -20.36
N VAL A 192 -6.20 -4.81 -19.61
CA VAL A 192 -6.16 -5.08 -18.15
C VAL A 192 -6.50 -6.56 -17.93
N ALA A 193 -5.53 -7.34 -17.43
CA ALA A 193 -5.74 -8.77 -17.21
C ALA A 193 -6.46 -9.07 -15.90
N LEU A 194 -6.28 -8.23 -14.88
CA LEU A 194 -6.93 -8.36 -13.58
C LEU A 194 -7.17 -6.99 -12.94
N VAL A 195 -8.37 -6.82 -12.37
CA VAL A 195 -8.65 -5.88 -11.28
C VAL A 195 -8.98 -6.70 -10.05
N ALA A 196 -8.26 -6.52 -8.94
CA ALA A 196 -8.51 -7.20 -7.68
C ALA A 196 -8.98 -6.22 -6.59
N ALA A 197 -10.17 -6.44 -6.04
CA ALA A 197 -10.72 -5.64 -4.95
C ALA A 197 -10.66 -6.40 -3.64
N LEU A 198 -9.94 -5.87 -2.66
CA LEU A 198 -9.78 -6.46 -1.33
C LEU A 198 -10.74 -5.79 -0.34
N ASP A 199 -11.74 -6.54 0.10
CA ASP A 199 -12.77 -6.18 1.08
C ASP A 199 -13.29 -4.75 0.93
N ALA A 200 -13.75 -4.44 -0.28
CA ALA A 200 -14.19 -3.12 -0.70
C ALA A 200 -15.65 -3.10 -1.12
N LEU A 201 -16.41 -2.09 -0.69
CA LEU A 201 -17.72 -1.81 -1.26
C LEU A 201 -17.57 -1.19 -2.65
N ALA A 202 -18.47 -1.55 -3.58
CA ALA A 202 -18.61 -0.86 -4.86
C ALA A 202 -19.06 0.61 -4.63
N PRO A 203 -18.88 1.54 -5.58
CA PRO A 203 -19.17 2.96 -5.40
C PRO A 203 -20.56 3.30 -4.82
N ALA A 204 -21.62 2.65 -5.30
CA ALA A 204 -23.00 2.92 -4.85
C ALA A 204 -23.27 2.52 -3.37
N PRO A 205 -22.91 1.31 -2.89
CA PRO A 205 -22.99 0.99 -1.46
C PRO A 205 -21.91 1.71 -0.63
N PHE A 206 -20.73 2.00 -1.17
CA PHE A 206 -19.69 2.77 -0.47
C PHE A 206 -20.18 4.19 -0.12
N ALA A 207 -20.86 4.87 -1.05
CA ALA A 207 -21.46 6.20 -0.81
C ALA A 207 -22.60 6.21 0.23
N GLN A 208 -22.99 5.04 0.78
CA GLN A 208 -24.01 4.88 1.82
C GLN A 208 -23.43 4.37 3.15
N MET A 209 -22.10 4.22 3.27
CA MET A 209 -21.46 3.77 4.50
C MET A 209 -21.67 4.76 5.66
N ASP A 210 -21.71 4.24 6.88
CA ASP A 210 -21.69 5.11 8.07
C ASP A 210 -20.29 5.73 8.24
N THR A 211 -20.26 7.06 8.34
CA THR A 211 -19.07 7.89 8.50
C THR A 211 -19.03 8.63 9.83
N ALA A 212 -19.95 8.35 10.77
CA ALA A 212 -20.06 9.09 12.04
C ALA A 212 -18.74 9.10 12.86
N PHE A 213 -17.92 8.05 12.75
CA PHE A 213 -16.60 7.97 13.41
C PHE A 213 -15.58 9.01 12.89
N LEU A 214 -15.84 9.67 11.76
CA LEU A 214 -15.01 10.74 11.20
C LEU A 214 -15.42 12.13 11.71
N GLU A 215 -16.57 12.27 12.37
CA GLU A 215 -17.03 13.55 12.93
C GLU A 215 -16.50 13.79 14.36
N ASP A 216 -16.19 12.71 15.09
CA ASP A 216 -15.54 12.76 16.40
C ASP A 216 -14.07 12.31 16.31
N GLU A 217 -13.14 13.18 16.76
CA GLU A 217 -11.70 12.91 16.62
C GLU A 217 -11.24 11.73 17.50
N VAL A 218 -11.87 11.51 18.66
CA VAL A 218 -11.47 10.46 19.60
C VAL A 218 -11.88 9.09 19.06
N SER A 219 -13.09 8.99 18.50
CA SER A 219 -13.57 7.83 17.74
C SER A 219 -12.65 7.51 16.56
N PHE A 220 -12.16 8.53 15.85
CA PHE A 220 -11.18 8.33 14.77
C PHE A 220 -9.81 7.85 15.30
N TYR A 221 -9.33 8.39 16.42
CA TYR A 221 -8.11 7.92 17.06
C TYR A 221 -8.23 6.46 17.54
N GLU A 222 -9.38 6.05 18.09
CA GLU A 222 -9.66 4.66 18.48
C GLU A 222 -9.70 3.72 17.26
N PHE A 223 -10.37 4.13 16.18
CA PHE A 223 -10.40 3.39 14.90
C PHE A 223 -8.98 3.16 14.35
N ILE A 224 -8.17 4.22 14.28
CA ILE A 224 -6.79 4.14 13.78
C ILE A 224 -5.90 3.31 14.72
N ALA A 225 -6.04 3.45 16.05
CA ALA A 225 -5.32 2.63 17.03
C ALA A 225 -5.63 1.12 16.88
N SER A 226 -6.89 0.78 16.59
CA SER A 226 -7.30 -0.59 16.25
C SER A 226 -6.59 -1.06 14.97
N GLY A 227 -6.52 -0.23 13.92
CA GLY A 227 -5.78 -0.54 12.69
C GLY A 227 -4.30 -0.85 12.92
N PHE A 228 -3.60 -0.03 13.73
CA PHE A 228 -2.19 -0.22 14.07
C PHE A 228 -1.88 -1.55 14.76
N ARG A 229 -2.82 -2.12 15.52
CA ARG A 229 -2.69 -3.45 16.11
C ARG A 229 -2.50 -4.52 15.03
N HIS A 230 -3.16 -4.38 13.89
CA HIS A 230 -3.08 -5.35 12.80
C HIS A 230 -1.91 -5.04 11.86
N TRP A 231 -1.78 -3.79 11.40
CA TRP A 231 -0.74 -3.40 10.43
C TRP A 231 0.70 -3.59 10.93
N PHE A 232 0.96 -3.39 12.23
CA PHE A 232 2.32 -3.33 12.78
C PHE A 232 2.54 -4.20 14.04
N ASP A 233 1.54 -5.01 14.43
CA ASP A 233 1.50 -5.73 15.71
C ASP A 233 1.68 -4.77 16.92
N LYS A 234 1.12 -3.55 16.82
CA LYS A 234 1.23 -2.49 17.84
C LYS A 234 -0.14 -2.13 18.41
N GLY A 235 -0.49 -2.71 19.55
CA GLY A 235 -1.65 -2.26 20.33
C GLY A 235 -1.40 -0.88 20.94
N ILE A 236 -1.77 0.19 20.24
CA ILE A 236 -1.76 1.54 20.81
C ILE A 236 -2.91 1.62 21.83
N SER A 237 -2.58 1.90 23.08
CA SER A 237 -3.60 2.08 24.13
C SER A 237 -4.26 3.45 23.96
N VAL A 238 -5.39 3.46 23.26
CA VAL A 238 -6.29 4.62 23.09
C VAL A 238 -7.65 4.21 23.62
N ARG A 239 -8.21 4.99 24.55
CA ARG A 239 -9.56 4.81 25.10
C ARG A 239 -10.17 6.17 25.33
N ALA A 240 -11.44 6.39 24.99
CA ALA A 240 -12.11 7.69 25.12
C ALA A 240 -12.02 8.31 26.54
N GLN A 241 -11.96 7.46 27.58
CA GLN A 241 -11.77 7.89 28.97
C GLN A 241 -10.42 8.59 29.23
N ASP A 242 -9.37 8.22 28.48
CA ASP A 242 -8.04 8.84 28.60
C ASP A 242 -8.02 10.26 27.98
N PHE A 243 -8.97 10.57 27.07
CA PHE A 243 -9.17 11.88 26.45
C PHE A 243 -10.16 12.75 27.23
N ALA A 244 -11.18 12.17 27.85
CA ALA A 244 -12.23 12.90 28.57
C ALA A 244 -11.74 13.81 29.73
N ALA A 245 -10.50 13.61 30.20
CA ALA A 245 -9.84 14.43 31.22
C ALA A 245 -8.89 15.51 30.64
N LEU A 246 -8.75 15.60 29.32
CA LEU A 246 -7.85 16.52 28.62
C LEU A 246 -8.63 17.64 27.92
N PRO A 247 -8.04 18.84 27.78
CA PRO A 247 -8.53 19.85 26.83
C PRO A 247 -8.39 19.36 25.39
N GLN A 248 -9.31 19.77 24.52
CA GLN A 248 -9.37 19.29 23.14
C GLN A 248 -8.08 19.53 22.36
N GLU A 249 -7.45 20.69 22.56
CA GLU A 249 -6.17 21.06 21.95
C GLU A 249 -4.99 20.14 22.33
N ARG A 250 -5.16 19.25 23.32
CA ARG A 250 -4.17 18.24 23.72
C ARG A 250 -4.41 16.85 23.15
N HIS A 251 -5.58 16.58 22.56
CA HIS A 251 -5.94 15.24 22.09
C HIS A 251 -4.96 14.71 21.05
N LEU A 252 -4.63 15.52 20.03
CA LEU A 252 -3.70 15.15 18.97
C LEU A 252 -2.29 14.85 19.50
N ASP A 253 -1.75 15.70 20.37
CA ASP A 253 -0.43 15.49 20.99
C ASP A 253 -0.43 14.20 21.82
N HIS A 254 -1.45 13.98 22.65
CA HIS A 254 -1.58 12.79 23.47
C HIS A 254 -1.63 11.50 22.63
N PHE A 255 -2.44 11.47 21.57
CA PHE A 255 -2.49 10.35 20.64
C PHE A 255 -1.12 10.09 20.00
N MET A 256 -0.48 11.14 19.48
CA MET A 256 0.82 11.03 18.81
C MET A 256 1.93 10.58 19.76
N GLU A 257 1.91 10.97 21.04
CA GLU A 257 2.82 10.46 22.07
C GLU A 257 2.64 8.95 22.28
N GLN A 258 1.40 8.45 22.44
CA GLN A 258 1.18 7.01 22.57
C GLN A 258 1.60 6.26 21.29
N ALA A 259 1.18 6.73 20.12
CA ALA A 259 1.51 6.09 18.85
C ALA A 259 3.03 5.98 18.63
N LYS A 260 3.79 7.06 18.89
CA LYS A 260 5.26 7.05 18.81
C LYS A 260 5.89 6.14 19.87
N ARG A 261 5.35 6.11 21.10
CA ARG A 261 5.81 5.21 22.18
C ARG A 261 5.68 3.73 21.81
N PHE A 262 4.58 3.33 21.17
CA PHE A 262 4.38 1.97 20.66
C PHE A 262 5.14 1.70 19.35
N GLY A 263 5.76 2.71 18.73
CA GLY A 263 6.51 2.56 17.48
C GLY A 263 5.63 2.47 16.24
N ALA A 264 4.41 3.01 16.29
CA ALA A 264 3.50 3.15 15.15
C ALA A 264 4.03 4.15 14.10
N PHE A 265 4.67 5.22 14.56
CA PHE A 265 5.28 6.25 13.72
C PHE A 265 6.78 6.42 14.03
N PRO A 266 7.57 6.99 13.10
CA PRO A 266 8.90 7.50 13.41
C PRO A 266 8.89 8.56 14.53
N PRO A 267 9.91 8.64 15.39
CA PRO A 267 9.91 9.53 16.58
C PRO A 267 9.73 11.02 16.27
N ASP A 268 10.18 11.46 15.10
CA ASP A 268 10.11 12.83 14.56
C ASP A 268 8.75 13.16 13.91
N THR A 269 7.80 12.23 13.88
CA THR A 269 6.50 12.46 13.25
C THR A 269 5.66 13.46 14.05
N GLY A 270 5.30 14.57 13.41
CA GLY A 270 4.40 15.60 13.94
C GLY A 270 2.92 15.30 13.71
N GLY A 271 2.05 15.99 14.45
CA GLY A 271 0.60 15.78 14.42
C GLY A 271 -0.09 16.05 13.07
N VAL A 272 0.53 16.84 12.18
CA VAL A 272 0.03 17.09 10.81
C VAL A 272 -0.26 15.79 10.05
N ARG A 273 0.54 14.74 10.29
CA ARG A 273 0.34 13.41 9.69
C ARG A 273 -1.03 12.81 10.03
N MET A 274 -1.50 13.04 11.24
CA MET A 274 -2.77 12.53 11.76
C MET A 274 -3.94 13.37 11.26
N VAL A 275 -3.76 14.69 11.19
CA VAL A 275 -4.74 15.65 10.65
C VAL A 275 -5.00 15.38 9.17
N GLU A 276 -3.96 15.25 8.36
CA GLU A 276 -4.13 14.96 6.93
C GLU A 276 -4.65 13.54 6.67
N MET A 277 -4.39 12.58 7.57
CA MET A 277 -5.04 11.26 7.48
C MET A 277 -6.55 11.35 7.74
N LEU A 278 -7.00 12.09 8.76
CA LEU A 278 -8.45 12.36 8.96
C LEU A 278 -9.07 13.05 7.74
N ARG A 279 -8.35 14.03 7.17
CA ARG A 279 -8.78 14.75 5.97
C ARG A 279 -8.89 13.82 4.76
N LEU A 280 -7.94 12.91 4.56
CA LEU A 280 -7.98 11.89 3.51
C LEU A 280 -9.19 10.97 3.66
N PHE A 281 -9.45 10.43 4.85
CA PHE A 281 -10.63 9.61 5.10
C PHE A 281 -11.93 10.37 4.76
N ARG A 282 -12.10 11.59 5.29
CA ARG A 282 -13.27 12.44 5.01
C ARG A 282 -13.46 12.74 3.52
N LEU A 283 -12.37 12.96 2.78
CA LEU A 283 -12.42 13.16 1.33
C LEU A 283 -12.83 11.87 0.61
N CYS A 284 -12.18 10.74 0.90
CA CYS A 284 -12.48 9.46 0.27
C CYS A 284 -13.94 9.05 0.49
N THR A 285 -14.48 9.18 1.70
CA THR A 285 -15.88 8.85 2.01
C THR A 285 -16.88 9.91 1.54
N GLY A 286 -16.44 11.16 1.35
CA GLY A 286 -17.28 12.26 0.84
C GLY A 286 -17.36 12.35 -0.68
N MET A 287 -16.44 11.70 -1.41
CA MET A 287 -16.44 11.68 -2.88
C MET A 287 -17.64 10.92 -3.43
N ARG A 288 -18.39 11.58 -4.32
CA ARG A 288 -19.40 10.94 -5.16
C ARG A 288 -18.74 10.53 -6.46
N TYR A 289 -18.72 9.23 -6.73
CA TYR A 289 -18.18 8.66 -7.96
C TYR A 289 -19.17 7.68 -8.56
N GLU A 290 -19.43 7.85 -9.86
CA GLU A 290 -20.34 7.04 -10.66
C GLU A 290 -19.57 6.52 -11.89
N PRO A 291 -19.28 5.20 -11.98
CA PRO A 291 -18.63 4.62 -13.14
C PRO A 291 -19.37 4.90 -14.44
N LYS A 292 -18.64 5.37 -15.46
CA LYS A 292 -19.23 5.75 -16.76
C LYS A 292 -19.54 4.57 -17.67
N GLU A 293 -18.98 3.39 -17.38
CA GLU A 293 -19.21 2.15 -18.12
C GLU A 293 -18.98 0.91 -17.24
N MET A 294 -19.39 -0.25 -17.75
CA MET A 294 -19.05 -1.53 -17.13
C MET A 294 -17.66 -1.99 -17.56
N TYR A 295 -16.90 -2.56 -16.62
CA TYR A 295 -15.61 -3.17 -16.90
C TYR A 295 -15.78 -4.53 -17.60
N ARG A 296 -14.98 -4.77 -18.65
CA ARG A 296 -15.09 -5.95 -19.53
C ARG A 296 -14.02 -7.02 -19.27
N GLY A 297 -13.00 -6.71 -18.48
CA GLY A 297 -11.91 -7.64 -18.16
C GLY A 297 -12.25 -8.62 -17.03
N THR A 298 -11.22 -9.23 -16.44
CA THR A 298 -11.40 -10.08 -15.25
C THR A 298 -11.36 -9.23 -13.98
N PHE A 299 -12.40 -9.34 -13.15
CA PHE A 299 -12.49 -8.71 -11.84
C PHE A 299 -12.53 -9.80 -10.76
N ALA A 300 -11.67 -9.69 -9.75
CA ALA A 300 -11.62 -10.60 -8.61
C ALA A 300 -11.90 -9.86 -7.30
N PHE A 301 -13.00 -10.21 -6.64
CA PHE A 301 -13.35 -9.72 -5.31
C PHE A 301 -12.85 -10.69 -4.23
N PHE A 302 -12.18 -10.17 -3.21
CA PHE A 302 -11.69 -10.91 -2.05
C PHE A 302 -12.36 -10.38 -0.79
N HIS A 303 -13.34 -11.12 -0.28
CA HIS A 303 -14.09 -10.80 0.93
C HIS A 303 -13.35 -11.31 2.17
N ALA A 304 -13.16 -10.46 3.18
CA ALA A 304 -12.62 -10.87 4.47
C ALA A 304 -13.76 -11.45 5.34
N MET A 305 -13.64 -12.73 5.73
CA MET A 305 -14.71 -13.53 6.34
C MET A 305 -15.26 -12.98 7.67
N GLU A 306 -14.48 -12.15 8.37
CA GLU A 306 -14.84 -11.52 9.65
C GLU A 306 -15.03 -10.00 9.49
N SER A 307 -15.34 -9.52 8.28
CA SER A 307 -15.50 -8.09 8.00
C SER A 307 -16.87 -7.53 8.38
N ASP A 308 -16.88 -6.59 9.32
CA ASP A 308 -18.02 -5.70 9.56
C ASP A 308 -18.15 -4.58 8.50
N PHE A 309 -17.11 -4.35 7.67
CA PHE A 309 -17.10 -3.30 6.65
C PHE A 309 -17.82 -3.72 5.37
N CYS A 310 -17.59 -4.95 4.90
CA CYS A 310 -18.22 -5.48 3.69
C CYS A 310 -19.05 -6.73 4.00
N SER A 311 -20.29 -6.53 4.46
CA SER A 311 -21.24 -7.62 4.77
C SER A 311 -21.79 -8.37 3.54
N SER A 312 -21.60 -7.83 2.33
CA SER A 312 -21.95 -8.51 1.08
C SER A 312 -20.80 -9.38 0.57
N PRO A 313 -21.03 -10.66 0.22
CA PRO A 313 -20.01 -11.54 -0.36
C PRO A 313 -19.40 -11.07 -1.70
N THR A 314 -19.94 -10.02 -2.30
CA THR A 314 -19.49 -9.45 -3.58
C THR A 314 -19.21 -7.94 -3.54
N GLY A 315 -19.50 -7.26 -2.42
CA GLY A 315 -19.41 -5.80 -2.29
C GLY A 315 -20.33 -4.97 -3.21
N GLY A 316 -21.17 -5.61 -4.05
CA GLY A 316 -21.95 -4.97 -5.11
C GLY A 316 -21.19 -4.82 -6.44
N TRP A 317 -19.97 -5.34 -6.55
CA TRP A 317 -19.12 -5.22 -7.74
C TRP A 317 -19.62 -6.00 -8.95
N GLU A 318 -20.43 -7.04 -8.74
CA GLU A 318 -21.04 -7.84 -9.80
C GLU A 318 -21.94 -7.03 -10.73
N GLN A 319 -22.44 -5.88 -10.28
CA GLN A 319 -23.29 -4.97 -11.04
C GLN A 319 -22.50 -4.03 -11.98
N LEU A 320 -21.17 -3.98 -11.84
CA LEU A 320 -20.28 -3.09 -12.59
C LEU A 320 -19.36 -3.83 -13.57
N VAL A 321 -19.42 -5.17 -13.59
CA VAL A 321 -18.55 -6.04 -14.38
C VAL A 321 -19.39 -6.80 -15.40
N SER A 322 -19.10 -6.59 -16.68
CA SER A 322 -19.67 -7.35 -17.80
C SER A 322 -18.75 -8.48 -18.30
N GLY A 323 -17.49 -8.47 -17.84
CA GLY A 323 -16.51 -9.53 -18.07
C GLY A 323 -16.58 -10.67 -17.06
N ARG A 324 -15.42 -11.29 -16.77
CA ARG A 324 -15.33 -12.40 -15.82
C ARG A 324 -15.30 -11.85 -14.39
N PHE A 325 -16.36 -12.07 -13.63
CA PHE A 325 -16.38 -11.82 -12.18
C PHE A 325 -16.00 -13.08 -11.39
N VAL A 326 -15.13 -12.93 -10.38
CA VAL A 326 -14.73 -13.99 -9.45
C VAL A 326 -14.84 -13.44 -8.04
N ALA A 327 -15.59 -14.08 -7.15
CA ALA A 327 -15.56 -13.78 -5.71
C ALA A 327 -14.86 -14.91 -4.95
N ARG A 328 -14.03 -14.55 -3.97
CA ARG A 328 -13.39 -15.49 -3.05
C ARG A 328 -13.43 -14.96 -1.62
N ALA A 329 -13.51 -15.87 -0.64
CA ALA A 329 -13.43 -15.53 0.77
C ALA A 329 -12.02 -15.81 1.31
N VAL A 330 -11.50 -14.91 2.16
CA VAL A 330 -10.20 -15.03 2.85
C VAL A 330 -10.37 -14.83 4.37
N PRO A 331 -9.54 -15.48 5.21
CA PRO A 331 -9.60 -15.33 6.66
C PRO A 331 -9.35 -13.88 7.14
N GLY A 332 -9.79 -13.58 8.36
CA GLY A 332 -9.64 -12.27 8.98
C GLY A 332 -10.74 -11.29 8.61
N HIS A 333 -10.57 -10.06 9.08
CA HIS A 333 -11.44 -8.92 8.88
C HIS A 333 -10.80 -7.89 7.95
N HIS A 334 -11.54 -6.80 7.66
CA HIS A 334 -11.16 -5.72 6.75
C HIS A 334 -9.68 -5.30 6.82
N VAL A 335 -9.12 -5.18 8.03
CA VAL A 335 -7.73 -4.75 8.23
C VAL A 335 -6.78 -5.95 8.30
N SER A 336 -7.17 -7.03 8.99
CA SER A 336 -6.26 -8.13 9.26
C SER A 336 -5.99 -9.04 8.05
N MET A 337 -6.85 -9.05 7.03
CA MET A 337 -6.70 -9.85 5.81
C MET A 337 -5.37 -9.60 5.07
N VAL A 338 -4.79 -8.39 5.17
CA VAL A 338 -3.51 -8.02 4.52
C VAL A 338 -2.30 -8.12 5.46
N THR A 339 -2.51 -8.65 6.68
CA THR A 339 -1.51 -8.75 7.75
C THR A 339 -1.32 -10.19 8.20
N GLU A 340 -0.23 -10.49 8.92
CA GLU A 340 0.00 -11.84 9.45
C GLU A 340 -1.05 -12.21 10.52
N PRO A 341 -1.54 -13.46 10.55
CA PRO A 341 -1.20 -14.59 9.67
C PRO A 341 -2.07 -14.69 8.40
N HIS A 342 -3.15 -13.90 8.28
CA HIS A 342 -4.18 -14.09 7.24
C HIS A 342 -3.70 -13.76 5.82
N VAL A 343 -2.71 -12.88 5.71
CA VAL A 343 -2.11 -12.44 4.43
C VAL A 343 -1.53 -13.57 3.58
N GLU A 344 -1.07 -14.67 4.18
CA GLU A 344 -0.59 -15.85 3.46
C GLU A 344 -1.71 -16.45 2.60
N ALA A 345 -2.90 -16.62 3.17
CA ALA A 345 -4.07 -17.15 2.48
C ALA A 345 -4.58 -16.20 1.38
N LEU A 346 -4.57 -14.89 1.64
CA LEU A 346 -4.87 -13.87 0.63
C LEU A 346 -3.88 -13.92 -0.53
N ALA A 347 -2.59 -13.94 -0.25
CA ALA A 347 -1.53 -13.96 -1.26
C ALA A 347 -1.61 -15.24 -2.13
N ALA A 348 -1.89 -16.39 -1.52
CA ALA A 348 -2.09 -17.64 -2.25
C ALA A 348 -3.28 -17.56 -3.24
N GLN A 349 -4.42 -17.02 -2.81
CA GLN A 349 -5.59 -16.88 -3.69
C GLN A 349 -5.41 -15.80 -4.76
N LEU A 350 -4.78 -14.68 -4.43
CA LEU A 350 -4.46 -13.61 -5.40
C LEU A 350 -3.45 -14.09 -6.43
N GLY A 351 -2.39 -14.78 -6.00
CA GLY A 351 -1.39 -15.41 -6.86
C GLY A 351 -2.01 -16.44 -7.80
N ALA A 352 -2.99 -17.22 -7.34
CA ALA A 352 -3.75 -18.12 -8.20
C ALA A 352 -4.58 -17.37 -9.26
N CYS A 353 -5.30 -16.31 -8.89
CA CYS A 353 -6.01 -15.45 -9.87
C CYS A 353 -5.06 -14.84 -10.90
N ILE A 354 -3.89 -14.35 -10.49
CA ILE A 354 -2.87 -13.80 -11.39
C ILE A 354 -2.36 -14.89 -12.35
N ALA A 355 -2.06 -16.10 -11.84
CA ALA A 355 -1.62 -17.22 -12.66
C ALA A 355 -2.69 -17.67 -13.68
N GLU A 356 -3.98 -17.68 -13.29
CA GLU A 356 -5.10 -17.99 -14.19
C GLU A 356 -5.19 -17.00 -15.38
N VAL A 357 -5.11 -15.69 -15.13
CA VAL A 357 -5.29 -14.68 -16.20
C VAL A 357 -4.05 -14.50 -17.07
N THR A 358 -2.85 -14.73 -16.52
CA THR A 358 -1.58 -14.64 -17.27
C THR A 358 -1.26 -15.94 -18.01
N GLY A 359 -1.73 -17.10 -17.51
CA GLY A 359 -1.42 -18.43 -18.02
C GLY A 359 -2.11 -18.85 -19.31
N SER A 360 -3.10 -18.11 -19.81
CA SER A 360 -3.82 -18.43 -21.05
C SER A 360 -3.20 -17.79 -22.31
N ALA A 361 -2.33 -16.79 -22.16
CA ALA A 361 -1.68 -16.11 -23.29
C ALA A 361 -0.40 -16.82 -23.78
N ALA A 362 0.27 -17.60 -22.92
CA ALA A 362 1.59 -18.17 -23.20
C ALA A 362 1.59 -19.44 -24.08
N LEU A 363 0.43 -20.06 -24.32
CA LEU A 363 0.30 -21.31 -25.09
C LEU A 363 -0.29 -21.13 -26.50
N ALA A 364 -0.84 -19.96 -26.82
CA ALA A 364 -1.44 -19.67 -28.13
C ALA A 364 -0.42 -19.34 -29.23
N GLY A 365 0.83 -19.02 -28.87
CA GLY A 365 1.88 -18.58 -29.80
C GLY A 365 2.83 -19.67 -30.33
N ALA A 366 2.62 -20.95 -30.00
CA ALA A 366 3.61 -22.01 -30.21
C ALA A 366 3.14 -23.23 -31.02
N GLN A 367 1.94 -23.17 -31.64
CA GLN A 367 1.42 -24.27 -32.49
C GLN A 367 0.70 -23.78 -33.76
N ILE A 368 1.37 -22.93 -34.55
CA ILE A 368 1.12 -22.84 -35.99
C ILE A 368 2.47 -22.72 -36.72
N GLU A 369 3.25 -23.81 -36.71
CA GLU A 369 4.15 -24.09 -37.84
C GLU A 369 3.46 -25.11 -38.73
N GLU A 370 3.06 -24.65 -39.93
CA GLU A 370 2.49 -25.50 -40.97
C GLU A 370 3.58 -26.46 -41.48
N VAL A 371 3.45 -27.76 -41.18
CA VAL A 371 4.12 -28.78 -41.99
C VAL A 371 3.32 -28.97 -43.27
N SER A 372 3.51 -28.02 -44.19
CA SER A 372 2.99 -28.10 -45.56
C SER A 372 3.78 -29.12 -46.38
N SER A 373 3.03 -29.85 -47.20
CA SER A 373 3.40 -30.94 -48.11
C SER A 373 4.72 -30.81 -48.89
N GLY A 374 5.39 -31.96 -49.13
CA GLY A 374 6.54 -32.03 -50.04
C GLY A 374 6.97 -33.45 -50.46
N VAL A 375 6.14 -34.10 -51.30
CA VAL A 375 6.41 -35.25 -52.20
C VAL A 375 7.10 -36.49 -51.62
#